data_AF-A0A1B6HA69-F1
#
_entry.id   AF-A0A1B6HA69-F1
#
_cell.length_a   1.000
_cell.length_b   1.000
_cell.length_c   1.000
_cell.angle_alpha   90.00
_cell.angle_beta   90.00
_cell.angle_gamma   90.00
#
_symmetry.space_group_name_H-M   'P 1'
#
loop_
_entity.id
_entity.type
_entity.pdbx_description
1 polymer ?
#
loop_
_entity_poly.entity_id
_entity_poly.type
_entity_poly.pdbx_seq_one_letter_code
_entity_poly.pdbx_strand_id
1 'polypeptide(L)'
;RCEAQGIARNLERFETAFMVCFWSTALHRIHKVSKTIQSGTVDVLLVRDLYGSLEEYFVSERNNFSYFEELGMKITKTETYDSYEKDTSRQTKRKVWPDETRSEEVNLTGRDDLRINTFLPILDSFICEFKRRKVAYSDFVDKFYFLTQLCDSKTDINITEEELRNKATKLHQIYQNDLDSDFIGECIHFQ
;
A
#
# COMPACT_ATOMS: atom_id res chain seq x y z
N ARG A 1 -25.80 -13.24 -27.65
CA ARG A 1 -24.58 -13.35 -28.50
C ARG A 1 -23.71 -12.10 -28.49
N CYS A 2 -24.25 -10.88 -28.26
CA CYS A 2 -23.43 -9.66 -28.24
C CYS A 2 -22.58 -9.47 -26.98
N GLU A 3 -23.02 -9.98 -25.81
CA GLU A 3 -22.29 -9.82 -24.55
C GLU A 3 -20.93 -10.51 -24.55
N ALA A 4 -20.87 -11.79 -24.94
CA ALA A 4 -19.61 -12.54 -25.03
C ALA A 4 -18.60 -11.88 -25.97
N GLN A 5 -19.07 -11.30 -27.08
CA GLN A 5 -18.21 -10.61 -28.04
C GLN A 5 -17.74 -9.25 -27.53
N GLY A 6 -18.53 -8.55 -26.72
CA GLY A 6 -18.11 -7.34 -26.02
C GLY A 6 -17.04 -7.63 -24.95
N ILE A 7 -17.22 -8.70 -24.18
CA ILE A 7 -16.23 -9.14 -23.17
C ILE A 7 -14.91 -9.51 -23.84
N ALA A 8 -14.95 -10.29 -24.93
CA ALA A 8 -13.74 -10.65 -25.67
C ALA A 8 -12.97 -9.41 -26.15
N ARG A 9 -13.67 -8.43 -26.74
CA ARG A 9 -13.06 -7.16 -27.14
C ARG A 9 -12.43 -6.40 -25.99
N ASN A 10 -13.05 -6.37 -24.82
CA ASN A 10 -12.47 -5.72 -23.64
C ASN A 10 -11.21 -6.43 -23.14
N LEU A 11 -11.19 -7.77 -23.15
CA LEU A 11 -10.03 -8.56 -22.74
C LEU A 11 -8.85 -8.43 -23.70
N GLU A 12 -9.12 -8.19 -24.98
CA GLU A 12 -8.11 -7.98 -26.02
C GLU A 12 -7.46 -6.58 -25.99
N ARG A 13 -7.98 -5.64 -25.19
CA ARG A 13 -7.43 -4.29 -25.09
C ARG A 13 -6.06 -4.28 -24.44
N PHE A 14 -5.22 -3.34 -24.89
CA PHE A 14 -3.91 -3.08 -24.30
C PHE A 14 -4.01 -2.74 -22.81
N GLU A 15 -4.95 -1.87 -22.42
CA GLU A 15 -5.15 -1.47 -21.03
C GLU A 15 -5.46 -2.69 -20.15
N THR A 16 -6.24 -3.65 -20.66
CA THR A 16 -6.54 -4.88 -19.93
C THR A 16 -5.29 -5.75 -19.74
N ALA A 17 -4.47 -5.92 -20.79
CA ALA A 17 -3.21 -6.64 -20.68
C ALA A 17 -2.24 -5.96 -19.70
N PHE A 18 -2.12 -4.63 -19.77
CA PHE A 18 -1.35 -3.82 -18.83
C PHE A 18 -1.83 -4.06 -17.38
N MET A 19 -3.15 -3.93 -17.15
CA MET A 19 -3.73 -4.11 -15.82
C MET A 19 -3.53 -5.53 -15.29
N VAL A 20 -3.60 -6.56 -16.15
CA VAL A 20 -3.31 -7.95 -15.75
C VAL A 20 -1.87 -8.12 -15.29
N CYS A 21 -0.90 -7.58 -16.04
CA CYS A 21 0.51 -7.61 -15.65
C CYS A 21 0.74 -6.90 -14.30
N PHE A 22 0.23 -5.68 -14.19
CA PHE A 22 0.37 -4.86 -12.99
C PHE A 22 -0.26 -5.53 -11.76
N TRP A 23 -1.53 -5.95 -11.86
CA TRP A 23 -2.23 -6.59 -10.74
C TRP A 23 -1.59 -7.92 -10.35
N SER A 24 -1.13 -8.72 -11.31
CA SER A 24 -0.43 -9.97 -11.01
C SER A 24 0.81 -9.74 -10.13
N THR A 25 1.65 -8.76 -10.51
CA THR A 25 2.84 -8.40 -9.74
C THR A 25 2.49 -7.83 -8.37
N ALA A 26 1.57 -6.86 -8.31
CA ALA A 26 1.17 -6.21 -7.07
C ALA A 26 0.54 -7.21 -6.07
N LEU A 27 -0.43 -8.02 -6.52
CA LEU A 27 -1.11 -9.00 -5.68
C LEU A 27 -0.17 -10.11 -5.23
N HIS A 28 0.78 -10.54 -6.08
CA HIS A 28 1.77 -11.54 -5.68
C HIS A 28 2.62 -11.03 -4.51
N ARG A 29 3.11 -9.78 -4.57
CA ARG A 29 3.90 -9.17 -3.50
C ARG A 29 3.09 -9.04 -2.21
N ILE A 30 1.86 -8.54 -2.30
CA ILE A 30 0.95 -8.39 -1.15
C ILE A 30 0.63 -9.77 -0.53
N HIS A 31 0.35 -10.77 -1.36
CA HIS A 31 0.04 -12.12 -0.91
C HIS A 31 1.20 -12.74 -0.13
N LYS A 32 2.45 -12.54 -0.59
CA LYS A 32 3.64 -13.02 0.11
C LYS A 32 3.74 -12.43 1.52
N VAL A 33 3.61 -11.11 1.64
CA VAL A 33 3.63 -10.43 2.95
C VAL A 33 2.47 -10.88 3.83
N SER A 34 1.26 -10.98 3.26
CA SER A 34 0.06 -11.45 3.97
C SER A 34 0.25 -12.85 4.55
N LYS A 35 0.86 -13.78 3.79
CA LYS A 35 1.17 -15.13 4.27
C LYS A 35 2.18 -15.12 5.40
N THR A 36 3.21 -14.27 5.32
CA THR A 36 4.18 -14.12 6.41
C THR A 36 3.48 -13.64 7.68
N ILE A 37 2.72 -12.54 7.60
CA ILE A 37 2.01 -11.97 8.76
C ILE A 37 1.04 -12.97 9.40
N GLN A 38 0.35 -13.78 8.59
CA GLN A 38 -0.61 -14.77 9.07
C GLN A 38 0.04 -16.06 9.61
N SER A 39 1.36 -16.19 9.54
CA SER A 39 2.04 -17.32 10.18
C SER A 39 2.00 -17.13 11.71
N GLY A 40 1.69 -18.19 12.46
CA GLY A 40 1.41 -18.11 13.90
C GLY A 40 2.61 -17.75 14.80
N THR A 41 3.76 -17.40 14.21
CA THR A 41 5.04 -17.17 14.92
C THR A 41 5.62 -15.79 14.64
N VAL A 42 4.84 -14.85 14.12
CA VAL A 42 5.37 -13.53 13.71
C VAL A 42 5.37 -12.53 14.86
N ASP A 43 6.54 -11.94 15.08
CA ASP A 43 6.73 -10.79 15.97
C ASP A 43 6.06 -9.53 15.40
N VAL A 44 5.45 -8.73 16.26
CA VAL A 44 4.79 -7.48 15.91
C VAL A 44 5.78 -6.46 15.32
N LEU A 45 7.05 -6.48 15.72
CA LEU A 45 8.09 -5.67 15.07
C LEU A 45 8.25 -6.07 13.60
N LEU A 46 8.30 -7.37 13.32
CA LEU A 46 8.40 -7.88 11.96
C LEU A 46 7.16 -7.48 11.14
N VAL A 47 5.96 -7.47 11.72
CA VAL A 47 4.75 -6.99 11.01
C VAL A 47 4.89 -5.53 10.61
N ARG A 48 5.32 -4.66 11.53
CA ARG A 48 5.58 -3.23 11.26
C ARG A 48 6.58 -3.07 10.11
N ASP A 49 7.69 -3.81 10.16
CA ASP A 49 8.78 -3.72 9.18
C ASP A 49 8.36 -4.26 7.81
N LEU A 50 7.54 -5.32 7.77
CA LEU A 50 6.97 -5.86 6.54
C LEU A 50 6.05 -4.84 5.84
N TYR A 51 5.21 -4.13 6.59
CA TYR A 51 4.40 -3.05 6.01
C TYR A 51 5.26 -1.88 5.53
N GLY A 52 6.35 -1.55 6.22
CA GLY A 52 7.33 -0.56 5.76
C GLY A 52 8.01 -0.95 4.45
N SER A 53 8.48 -2.19 4.35
CA SER A 53 9.06 -2.71 3.10
C SER A 53 8.06 -2.72 1.95
N LEU A 54 6.78 -2.99 2.23
CA LEU A 54 5.72 -2.99 1.22
C LEU A 54 5.38 -1.56 0.75
N GLU A 55 5.34 -0.60 1.68
CA GLU A 55 5.22 0.83 1.40
C GLU A 55 6.34 1.30 0.47
N GLU A 56 7.60 1.05 0.84
CA GLU A 56 8.78 1.44 0.05
C GLU A 56 8.79 0.80 -1.34
N TYR A 57 8.41 -0.49 -1.42
CA TYR A 57 8.26 -1.18 -2.68
C TYR A 57 7.27 -0.45 -3.62
N PHE A 58 6.04 -0.18 -3.16
CA PHE A 58 5.04 0.48 -4.00
C PHE A 58 5.37 1.96 -4.31
N VAL A 59 6.11 2.64 -3.43
CA VAL A 59 6.68 3.96 -3.75
C VAL A 59 7.64 3.87 -4.93
N SER A 60 8.51 2.86 -4.96
CA SER A 60 9.44 2.64 -6.07
C SER A 60 8.71 2.29 -7.39
N GLU A 61 7.63 1.52 -7.32
CA GLU A 61 6.84 1.11 -8.48
C GLU A 61 6.14 2.28 -9.19
N ARG A 62 5.95 3.44 -8.54
CA ARG A 62 5.37 4.64 -9.20
C ARG A 62 6.16 5.09 -10.42
N ASN A 63 7.46 4.78 -10.46
CA ASN A 63 8.35 5.13 -11.57
C ASN A 63 8.44 4.03 -12.63
N ASN A 64 7.86 2.85 -12.39
CA ASN A 64 7.99 1.66 -13.25
C ASN A 64 6.84 1.51 -14.25
N PHE A 65 6.14 2.59 -14.61
CA PHE A 65 5.04 2.51 -15.58
C PHE A 65 5.49 1.88 -16.91
N SER A 66 6.64 2.31 -17.44
CA SER A 66 7.17 1.79 -18.72
C SER A 66 7.46 0.30 -18.68
N TYR A 67 7.84 -0.25 -17.53
CA TYR A 67 8.06 -1.70 -17.38
C TYR A 67 6.77 -2.49 -17.59
N PHE A 68 5.65 -2.04 -17.00
CA PHE A 68 4.34 -2.68 -17.20
C PHE A 68 3.79 -2.44 -18.61
N GLU A 69 4.09 -1.28 -19.19
CA GLU A 69 3.78 -0.95 -20.59
C GLU A 69 4.44 -1.97 -21.54
N GLU A 70 5.73 -2.24 -21.38
CA GLU A 70 6.45 -3.26 -22.15
C GLU A 70 5.90 -4.67 -21.97
N LEU A 71 5.48 -5.05 -20.77
CA LEU A 71 4.85 -6.35 -20.51
C LEU A 71 3.50 -6.47 -21.22
N GLY A 72 2.67 -5.41 -21.17
CA GLY A 72 1.39 -5.36 -21.86
C GLY A 72 1.54 -5.47 -23.39
N MET A 73 2.55 -4.81 -23.96
CA MET A 73 2.84 -4.86 -25.40
C MET A 73 3.22 -6.28 -25.84
N LYS A 74 4.01 -6.99 -25.03
CA LYS A 74 4.39 -8.40 -25.29
C LYS A 74 3.18 -9.34 -25.30
N ILE A 75 2.20 -9.14 -24.39
CA ILE A 75 1.00 -9.98 -24.31
C ILE A 75 0.08 -9.73 -25.51
N THR A 76 -0.15 -8.47 -25.85
CA THR A 76 -1.02 -8.09 -26.98
C THR A 76 -0.39 -8.28 -28.34
N LYS A 77 0.92 -8.65 -28.39
CA LYS A 77 1.72 -8.75 -29.62
C LYS A 77 1.65 -7.48 -30.48
N THR A 78 1.54 -6.34 -29.82
CA THR A 78 1.44 -5.05 -30.50
C THR A 78 2.81 -4.40 -30.54
N GLU A 79 3.26 -4.01 -31.73
CA GLU A 79 4.57 -3.37 -31.97
C GLU A 79 4.49 -1.83 -31.87
N THR A 80 3.29 -1.27 -31.86
CA THR A 80 3.04 0.18 -31.95
C THR A 80 2.32 0.75 -30.73
N TYR A 81 2.78 1.93 -30.30
CA TYR A 81 2.24 2.68 -29.15
C TYR A 81 0.85 3.29 -29.41
N ASP A 82 0.30 3.19 -30.62
CA ASP A 82 -1.06 3.63 -31.00
C ASP A 82 -2.17 2.66 -30.52
N SER A 83 -1.88 1.85 -29.50
CA SER A 83 -2.74 0.77 -29.01
C SER A 83 -3.69 1.17 -27.89
N TYR A 84 -3.62 2.41 -27.42
CA TYR A 84 -4.53 2.94 -26.41
C TYR A 84 -5.91 3.23 -27.00
N GLU A 85 -6.96 2.77 -26.34
CA GLU A 85 -8.34 2.97 -26.78
C GLU A 85 -8.70 4.46 -26.80
N LYS A 86 -8.16 5.24 -25.86
CA LYS A 86 -8.39 6.68 -25.81
C LYS A 86 -7.85 7.39 -27.07
N ASP A 87 -6.73 6.93 -27.61
CA ASP A 87 -6.09 7.55 -28.77
C ASP A 87 -6.76 7.12 -30.09
N THR A 88 -7.43 5.97 -30.10
CA THR A 88 -8.14 5.43 -31.29
C THR A 88 -9.65 5.74 -31.31
N SER A 89 -10.24 6.10 -30.17
CA SER A 89 -11.68 6.36 -30.04
C SER A 89 -12.06 7.82 -30.29
N ARG A 90 -13.32 8.05 -30.72
CA ARG A 90 -13.84 9.39 -31.00
C ARG A 90 -13.93 10.22 -29.72
N GLN A 91 -13.09 11.25 -29.63
CA GLN A 91 -13.14 12.23 -28.55
C GLN A 91 -14.42 13.09 -28.63
N THR A 92 -15.33 12.93 -27.67
CA THR A 92 -16.55 13.74 -27.55
C THR A 92 -16.24 15.06 -26.85
N LYS A 93 -16.46 16.17 -27.57
CA LYS A 93 -16.31 17.52 -27.00
C LYS A 93 -17.51 17.86 -26.11
N ARG A 94 -17.25 18.46 -24.95
CA ARG A 94 -18.31 19.01 -24.08
C ARG A 94 -19.14 20.05 -24.82
N LYS A 95 -20.46 20.04 -24.56
CA LYS A 95 -21.37 21.10 -25.02
C LYS A 95 -21.11 22.38 -24.21
N VAL A 96 -20.85 23.48 -24.92
CA VAL A 96 -20.66 24.81 -24.33
C VAL A 96 -22.03 25.48 -24.20
N TRP A 97 -22.34 26.03 -23.04
CA TRP A 97 -23.58 26.80 -22.82
C TRP A 97 -23.46 28.21 -23.40
N PRO A 98 -24.58 28.89 -23.75
CA PRO A 98 -24.53 30.19 -24.43
C PRO A 98 -23.70 31.28 -23.74
N ASP A 99 -23.63 31.25 -22.40
CA ASP A 99 -22.89 32.22 -21.59
C ASP A 99 -21.49 31.73 -21.16
N GLU A 100 -21.09 30.53 -21.59
CA GLU A 100 -19.80 29.93 -21.21
C GLU A 100 -18.77 30.13 -22.33
N THR A 101 -17.60 30.66 -21.97
CA THR A 101 -16.47 30.68 -22.90
C THR A 101 -15.73 29.36 -22.78
N ARG A 102 -15.43 28.72 -23.92
CA ARG A 102 -14.68 27.47 -23.95
C ARG A 102 -13.30 27.66 -23.31
N SER A 103 -13.04 27.01 -22.17
CA SER A 103 -11.67 26.86 -21.67
C SER A 103 -10.93 25.78 -22.46
N GLU A 104 -9.61 25.89 -22.54
CA GLU A 104 -8.77 24.81 -23.10
C GLU A 104 -8.88 23.58 -22.20
N GLU A 105 -9.51 22.51 -22.71
CA GLU A 105 -9.55 21.22 -22.04
C GLU A 105 -8.18 20.54 -22.17
N VAL A 106 -7.59 20.12 -21.05
CA VAL A 106 -6.35 19.34 -21.04
C VAL A 106 -6.64 17.96 -21.65
N ASN A 107 -6.18 17.74 -22.87
CA ASN A 107 -6.28 16.45 -23.53
C ASN A 107 -5.05 15.61 -23.20
N LEU A 108 -5.20 14.67 -22.26
CA LEU A 108 -4.17 13.68 -21.95
C LEU A 108 -4.11 12.61 -23.04
N THR A 109 -2.90 12.19 -23.42
CA THR A 109 -2.66 10.99 -24.24
C THR A 109 -3.22 9.74 -23.55
N GLY A 110 -3.54 8.68 -24.29
CA GLY A 110 -3.99 7.41 -23.70
C GLY A 110 -3.01 6.85 -22.68
N ARG A 111 -1.71 6.99 -22.95
CA ARG A 111 -0.63 6.66 -22.02
C ARG A 111 -0.70 7.47 -20.73
N ASP A 112 -0.76 8.79 -20.82
CA ASP A 112 -0.81 9.67 -19.65
C ASP A 112 -2.12 9.51 -18.88
N ASP A 113 -3.22 9.23 -19.56
CA ASP A 113 -4.51 8.92 -18.96
C ASP A 113 -4.44 7.65 -18.11
N LEU A 114 -3.95 6.54 -18.68
CA LEU A 114 -3.77 5.29 -17.95
C LEU A 114 -2.81 5.47 -16.77
N ARG A 115 -1.73 6.23 -16.96
CA ARG A 115 -0.75 6.50 -15.91
C ARG A 115 -1.34 7.34 -14.77
N ILE A 116 -1.90 8.50 -15.08
CA ILE A 116 -2.33 9.52 -14.11
C ILE A 116 -3.66 9.14 -13.46
N ASN A 117 -4.61 8.62 -14.23
CA ASN A 117 -5.97 8.38 -13.75
C ASN A 117 -6.19 6.96 -13.22
N THR A 118 -5.28 6.01 -13.52
CA THR A 118 -5.44 4.61 -13.10
C THR A 118 -4.23 4.08 -12.33
N PHE A 119 -3.05 4.03 -12.94
CA PHE A 119 -1.87 3.42 -12.33
C PHE A 119 -1.41 4.12 -11.05
N LEU A 120 -1.22 5.44 -11.10
CA LEU A 120 -0.79 6.22 -9.93
C LEU A 120 -1.83 6.19 -8.79
N PRO A 121 -3.15 6.38 -9.03
CA PRO A 121 -4.15 6.30 -7.97
C PRO A 121 -4.19 4.94 -7.26
N ILE A 122 -4.01 3.82 -7.99
CA ILE A 122 -3.97 2.49 -7.36
C ILE A 122 -2.74 2.36 -6.45
N LEU A 123 -1.57 2.77 -6.92
CA LEU A 123 -0.35 2.77 -6.12
C LEU A 123 -0.46 3.67 -4.90
N ASP A 124 -0.97 4.88 -5.07
CA ASP A 124 -1.15 5.84 -3.98
C ASP A 124 -2.14 5.29 -2.92
N SER A 125 -3.19 4.59 -3.35
CA SER A 125 -4.11 3.88 -2.44
C SER A 125 -3.38 2.78 -1.65
N PHE A 126 -2.53 1.98 -2.29
CA PHE A 126 -1.74 0.96 -1.61
C PHE A 126 -0.79 1.56 -0.58
N ILE A 127 -0.05 2.61 -0.97
CA ILE A 127 0.90 3.30 -0.10
C ILE A 127 0.18 3.85 1.13
N CYS A 128 -0.94 4.54 0.94
CA CYS A 128 -1.75 5.06 2.05
C CYS A 128 -2.19 3.95 3.00
N GLU A 129 -2.67 2.84 2.45
CA GLU A 129 -3.18 1.71 3.22
C GLU A 129 -2.08 0.94 3.98
N PHE A 130 -0.89 0.77 3.41
CA PHE A 130 0.24 0.14 4.09
C PHE A 130 0.85 1.06 5.15
N LYS A 131 0.96 2.36 4.84
CA LYS A 131 1.39 3.36 5.82
C LYS A 131 0.46 3.42 7.02
N ARG A 132 -0.86 3.44 6.79
CA ARG A 132 -1.88 3.43 7.86
C ARG A 132 -1.72 2.22 8.78
N ARG A 133 -1.51 1.04 8.21
CA ARG A 133 -1.28 -0.20 8.98
C ARG A 133 0.04 -0.15 9.76
N LYS A 134 1.13 0.25 9.10
CA LYS A 134 2.45 0.43 9.74
C LYS A 134 2.38 1.36 10.95
N VAL A 135 1.68 2.49 10.83
CA VAL A 135 1.48 3.44 11.95
C VAL A 135 0.73 2.76 13.10
N ALA A 136 -0.37 2.05 12.82
CA ALA A 136 -1.10 1.34 13.86
C ALA A 136 -0.24 0.30 14.61
N TYR A 137 0.59 -0.45 13.89
CA TYR A 137 1.53 -1.39 14.52
C TYR A 137 2.67 -0.69 15.25
N SER A 138 3.15 0.45 14.76
CA SER A 138 4.16 1.27 15.44
C SER A 138 3.61 1.81 16.76
N ASP A 139 2.39 2.34 16.76
CA ASP A 139 1.71 2.82 17.96
C ASP A 139 1.50 1.69 18.99
N PHE A 140 1.20 0.48 18.52
CA PHE A 140 1.09 -0.69 19.39
C PHE A 140 2.46 -1.06 20.00
N VAL A 141 3.50 -1.11 19.17
CA VAL A 141 4.87 -1.39 19.61
C VAL A 141 5.33 -0.37 20.65
N ASP A 142 5.12 0.91 20.39
CA ASP A 142 5.53 2.00 21.27
C ASP A 142 4.84 1.97 22.64
N LYS A 143 3.63 1.39 22.71
CA LYS A 143 2.86 1.26 23.95
C LYS A 143 3.19 -0.02 24.71
N PHE A 144 3.29 -1.16 24.02
CA PHE A 144 3.22 -2.47 24.67
C PHE A 144 4.44 -3.36 24.47
N TYR A 145 5.30 -3.07 23.48
CA TYR A 145 6.41 -3.98 23.15
C TYR A 145 7.38 -4.19 24.31
N PHE A 146 7.54 -3.21 25.19
CA PHE A 146 8.41 -3.36 26.35
C PHE A 146 7.98 -4.49 27.31
N LEU A 147 6.70 -4.85 27.32
CA LEU A 147 6.19 -5.94 28.15
C LEU A 147 6.70 -7.31 27.68
N THR A 148 6.90 -7.49 26.37
CA THR A 148 7.47 -8.76 25.86
C THR A 148 8.93 -8.92 26.26
N GLN A 149 9.64 -7.81 26.47
CA GLN A 149 11.03 -7.78 26.92
C GLN A 149 11.18 -8.15 28.40
N LEU A 150 10.11 -8.02 29.21
CA LEU A 150 10.07 -8.49 30.59
C LEU A 150 9.86 -10.01 30.70
N CYS A 151 9.18 -10.62 29.73
CA CYS A 151 8.86 -12.06 29.77
C CYS A 151 9.96 -12.96 29.19
N ASP A 152 10.82 -12.43 28.32
CA ASP A 152 11.89 -13.23 27.71
C ASP A 152 13.18 -13.14 28.54
N SER A 153 13.39 -14.14 29.41
CA SER A 153 14.67 -14.38 30.11
C SER A 153 15.86 -14.70 29.19
N LYS A 154 15.66 -14.63 27.86
CA LYS A 154 16.61 -15.02 26.81
C LYS A 154 17.03 -13.86 25.91
N THR A 155 16.39 -12.70 25.97
CA THR A 155 16.86 -11.54 25.19
C THR A 155 17.88 -10.77 26.03
N ASP A 156 19.14 -10.76 25.59
CA ASP A 156 20.25 -9.95 26.15
C ASP A 156 20.01 -8.41 26.04
N ILE A 157 18.77 -7.96 25.86
CA ILE A 157 18.39 -6.56 25.76
C ILE A 157 18.15 -6.06 27.17
N ASN A 158 19.22 -5.60 27.80
CA ASN A 158 19.17 -4.89 29.07
C ASN A 158 18.50 -3.52 28.83
N ILE A 159 17.17 -3.46 28.88
CA ILE A 159 16.48 -2.18 29.06
C ILE A 159 17.02 -1.58 30.36
N THR A 160 17.46 -0.33 30.32
CA THR A 160 17.87 0.35 31.56
C THR A 160 16.62 0.58 32.42
N GLU A 161 16.74 0.43 33.74
CA GLU A 161 15.62 0.69 34.68
C GLU A 161 14.95 2.05 34.41
N GLU A 162 15.74 3.07 34.06
CA GLU A 162 15.25 4.40 33.66
C GLU A 162 14.37 4.36 32.40
N GLU A 163 14.77 3.61 31.37
CA GLU A 163 13.98 3.46 30.15
C GLU A 163 12.70 2.65 30.39
N LEU A 164 12.78 1.60 31.21
CA LEU A 164 11.61 0.82 31.63
C LEU A 164 10.60 1.68 32.38
N ARG A 165 11.09 2.48 33.34
CA ARG A 165 10.27 3.39 34.12
C ARG A 165 9.58 4.41 33.24
N ASN A 166 10.27 4.96 32.24
CA ASN A 166 9.70 5.90 31.29
C ASN A 166 8.58 5.26 30.44
N LYS A 167 8.81 4.05 29.91
CA LYS A 167 7.81 3.32 29.11
C LYS A 167 6.59 2.91 29.95
N ALA A 168 6.81 2.38 31.15
CA ALA A 168 5.74 2.02 32.09
C ALA A 168 4.93 3.24 32.53
N THR A 169 5.59 4.38 32.81
CA THR A 169 4.91 5.64 33.15
C THR A 169 4.05 6.13 31.98
N LYS A 170 4.58 6.10 30.76
CA LYS A 170 3.83 6.47 29.55
C LYS A 170 2.59 5.58 29.37
N LEU A 171 2.71 4.28 29.60
CA LEU A 171 1.58 3.35 29.52
C LEU A 171 0.53 3.62 30.61
N HIS A 172 0.95 3.79 31.87
CA HIS A 172 0.08 4.16 32.99
C HIS A 172 -0.66 5.47 32.75
N GLN A 173 -0.01 6.47 32.15
CA GLN A 173 -0.65 7.74 31.78
C GLN A 173 -1.73 7.59 30.70
N ILE A 174 -1.57 6.63 29.77
CA ILE A 174 -2.56 6.37 28.72
C ILE A 174 -3.77 5.59 29.31
N TYR A 175 -3.51 4.69 30.24
CA TYR A 175 -4.50 3.76 30.81
C TYR A 175 -4.65 3.94 32.33
N GLN A 176 -4.85 5.19 32.80
CA GLN A 176 -4.89 5.54 34.22
C GLN A 176 -6.00 4.83 35.02
N ASN A 177 -7.10 4.47 34.36
CA ASN A 177 -8.23 3.80 35.00
C ASN A 177 -8.11 2.27 34.97
N ASP A 178 -7.18 1.73 34.17
CA ASP A 178 -7.01 0.29 33.96
C ASP A 178 -5.73 -0.26 34.65
N LEU A 179 -4.79 0.62 35.03
CA LEU A 179 -3.51 0.26 35.63
C LEU A 179 -3.36 0.85 37.03
N ASP A 180 -3.00 0.01 38.00
CA ASP A 180 -2.76 0.42 39.38
C ASP A 180 -1.53 1.33 39.52
N SER A 181 -1.48 2.11 40.61
CA SER A 181 -0.36 3.00 40.91
C SER A 181 0.98 2.27 41.07
N ASP A 182 0.92 0.99 41.43
CA ASP A 182 2.09 0.15 41.70
C ASP A 182 2.64 -0.52 40.44
N PHE A 183 1.93 -0.42 39.29
CA PHE A 183 2.31 -1.02 38.00
C PHE A 183 3.76 -0.71 37.60
N ILE A 184 4.20 0.53 37.82
CA ILE A 184 5.57 0.96 37.49
C ILE A 184 6.60 0.21 38.34
N GLY A 185 6.30 0.03 39.63
CA GLY A 185 7.16 -0.70 40.56
C GLY A 185 7.20 -2.20 40.26
N GLU A 186 6.05 -2.77 39.89
CA GLU A 186 5.95 -4.16 39.44
C GLU A 186 6.80 -4.41 38.19
N CYS A 187 6.72 -3.53 37.18
CA CYS A 187 7.54 -3.66 35.96
C CYS A 187 9.04 -3.73 36.28
N ILE A 188 9.52 -2.88 37.20
CA ILE A 188 10.93 -2.86 37.62
C ILE A 188 11.29 -4.13 38.41
N HIS A 189 10.39 -4.64 39.24
CA HIS A 189 10.62 -5.86 40.00
C HIS A 189 10.70 -7.12 39.12
N PHE A 190 9.93 -7.16 38.03
CA PHE A 190 9.87 -8.28 37.08
C PHE A 190 10.87 -8.19 35.93
N GLN A 191 11.75 -7.19 35.93
CA GLN A 191 12.91 -7.11 35.04
C GLN A 191 13.94 -8.21 35.37
#